data_AF-A0A7Z8PDQ1-F1
#
_entry.id   AF-A0A7Z8PDQ1-F1
#
_cell.length_a   1.000
_cell.length_b   1.000
_cell.length_c   1.000
_cell.angle_alpha   90.00
_cell.angle_beta   90.00
_cell.angle_gamma   90.00
#
_symmetry.space_group_name_H-M   'P 1'
#
loop_
_entity.id
_entity.type
_entity.pdbx_description
1 polymer ?
#
loop_
_entity_poly.entity_id
_entity_poly.type
_entity_poly.pdbx_seq_one_letter_code
_entity_poly.pdbx_strand_id
1 'polypeptide(L)'
;MDPAHLHAIPELPLAPPPYPPLLGLGLEELVASISALVERLAAEGQLSLPNPKGPAVVELRGAGRPLGRGLSEDGPWPRRLAAALRQAAEESPALAEVDTLLLCLGEAWQRVNLDRPGHAIANKQRGLVGIRLRHRRLSWLRNPFEALAENRSLSRYRELHHEACGLSTKAHDPGLRCEIHGGRQFMLQRQGAELSLEPLLRGGRLIEMAEVTAENIQQLACAQASWMLHNLHDDGRMTYKWWPSAGEESQANNMIRQFMATACLGRLAAWADAPSLRAAQERNMAYNFQQFYHEEEGLGCIEWASEGVKLGAIGLAALCLIERPDLSQYQPHLQALRRMLDHLHQPNGAFHTFYRPRARREQNQKLLSRRGSLGLGQPAGDPAR
;
A
#
# COMPACT_ATOMS: atom_id res chain seq x y z
N MET A 1 -31.57 6.79 -13.90
CA MET A 1 -30.33 7.16 -14.62
C MET A 1 -30.60 6.93 -16.08
N ASP A 2 -30.44 7.97 -16.88
CA ASP A 2 -30.62 7.91 -18.33
C ASP A 2 -29.46 7.10 -18.95
N PRO A 3 -29.73 6.00 -19.68
CA PRO A 3 -28.71 5.23 -20.38
C PRO A 3 -27.93 6.04 -21.41
N ALA A 4 -28.47 7.17 -21.89
CA ALA A 4 -27.85 8.02 -22.90
C ALA A 4 -26.60 8.79 -22.42
N HIS A 5 -26.28 8.77 -21.12
CA HIS A 5 -25.03 9.35 -20.60
C HIS A 5 -23.89 8.34 -20.40
N LEU A 6 -24.10 7.05 -20.72
CA LEU A 6 -23.07 6.01 -20.69
C LEU A 6 -22.33 5.88 -22.03
N HIS A 7 -22.04 7.02 -22.67
CA HIS A 7 -21.14 7.01 -23.82
C HIS A 7 -19.73 6.65 -23.33
N ALA A 8 -19.21 5.55 -23.89
CA ALA A 8 -17.85 5.02 -23.86
C ALA A 8 -17.01 5.45 -22.65
N ILE A 9 -16.56 4.49 -21.83
CA ILE A 9 -15.38 4.74 -20.99
C ILE A 9 -14.32 5.37 -21.94
N PRO A 10 -13.98 6.66 -21.79
CA PRO A 10 -12.98 7.28 -22.65
C PRO A 10 -11.75 6.40 -22.57
N GLU A 11 -11.07 6.15 -23.70
CA GLU A 11 -9.84 5.36 -23.74
C GLU A 11 -9.03 5.70 -22.51
N LEU A 12 -9.03 4.79 -21.52
CA LEU A 12 -8.50 5.11 -20.21
C LEU A 12 -7.02 5.39 -20.45
N PRO A 13 -6.52 6.60 -20.18
CA PRO A 13 -5.12 6.89 -20.40
C PRO A 13 -4.32 5.82 -19.64
N LEU A 14 -3.56 5.07 -20.41
CA LEU A 14 -2.72 3.97 -19.93
C LEU A 14 -1.61 4.62 -19.11
N ALA A 15 -1.81 4.65 -17.80
CA ALA A 15 -1.00 5.35 -16.80
C ALA A 15 -0.98 6.89 -16.92
N PRO A 16 -0.86 7.63 -15.79
CA PRO A 16 -0.33 8.98 -15.87
C PRO A 16 1.06 8.89 -16.54
N PRO A 17 1.40 9.80 -17.47
CA PRO A 17 2.74 9.81 -18.06
C PRO A 17 3.78 9.90 -16.94
N PRO A 18 4.98 9.30 -17.13
CA PRO A 18 6.06 9.48 -16.17
C PRO A 18 6.27 10.99 -15.94
N TYR A 19 6.46 11.38 -14.68
CA TYR A 19 6.74 12.77 -14.37
C TYR A 19 7.98 13.21 -15.15
N PRO A 20 7.96 14.40 -15.78
CA PRO A 20 9.15 14.89 -16.45
C PRO A 20 10.28 15.01 -15.42
N PRO A 21 11.55 14.75 -15.81
CA PRO A 21 12.67 14.92 -14.91
C PRO A 21 12.67 16.31 -14.25
N LEU A 22 12.92 16.33 -12.94
CA LEU A 22 13.14 17.55 -12.18
C LEU A 22 14.39 18.27 -12.68
N LEU A 23 15.40 17.49 -13.06
CA LEU A 23 16.72 17.98 -13.43
C LEU A 23 16.82 18.29 -14.93
N GLY A 24 16.06 19.30 -15.33
CA GLY A 24 16.42 20.19 -16.45
C GLY A 24 17.14 21.47 -16.00
N LEU A 25 17.12 21.75 -14.69
CA LEU A 25 17.80 22.85 -14.01
C LEU A 25 19.11 22.33 -13.39
N GLY A 26 20.18 23.12 -13.37
CA GLY A 26 21.41 22.73 -12.67
C GLY A 26 21.16 22.51 -11.16
N LEU A 27 21.99 21.71 -10.48
CA LEU A 27 21.81 21.40 -9.05
C LEU A 27 21.67 22.66 -8.18
N GLU A 28 22.49 23.69 -8.42
CA GLU A 28 22.44 24.94 -7.67
C GLU A 28 21.16 25.75 -7.93
N GLU A 29 20.64 25.71 -9.16
CA GLU A 29 19.38 26.35 -9.52
C GLU A 29 18.19 25.62 -8.87
N LEU A 30 18.24 24.28 -8.80
CA LEU A 30 17.26 23.49 -8.08
C LEU A 30 17.30 23.79 -6.58
N VAL A 31 18.50 23.83 -5.98
CA VAL A 31 18.69 24.18 -4.56
C VAL A 31 18.10 25.56 -4.26
N ALA A 32 18.39 26.56 -5.09
CA ALA A 32 17.87 27.91 -4.95
C ALA A 32 16.33 27.94 -5.09
N SER A 33 15.79 27.26 -6.09
CA SER A 33 14.35 27.20 -6.37
C SER A 33 13.58 26.55 -5.23
N ILE A 34 14.07 25.42 -4.70
CA ILE A 34 13.42 24.72 -3.59
C ILE A 34 13.52 25.55 -2.30
N SER A 35 14.67 26.16 -2.03
CA SER A 35 14.86 27.00 -0.84
C SER A 35 13.89 28.20 -0.87
N ALA A 36 13.81 28.90 -2.01
CA ALA A 36 12.90 30.01 -2.20
C ALA A 36 11.42 29.59 -2.09
N LEU A 37 11.06 28.42 -2.64
CA LEU A 37 9.71 27.88 -2.53
C LEU A 37 9.34 27.61 -1.07
N VAL A 38 10.21 26.93 -0.31
CA VAL A 38 9.99 26.62 1.10
C VAL A 38 9.87 27.89 1.95
N GLU A 39 10.73 28.88 1.72
CA GLU A 39 10.68 30.18 2.42
C GLU A 39 9.39 30.94 2.11
N ARG A 40 8.98 30.99 0.84
CA ARG A 40 7.74 31.62 0.41
C ARG A 40 6.52 30.97 1.07
N LEU A 41 6.40 29.65 1.00
CA LEU A 41 5.29 28.92 1.61
C LEU A 41 5.25 29.10 3.14
N ALA A 42 6.42 29.26 3.77
CA ALA A 42 6.50 29.55 5.19
C ALA A 42 6.05 30.98 5.53
N ALA A 43 6.47 31.96 4.73
CA ALA A 43 6.06 33.36 4.88
C ALA A 43 4.54 33.55 4.65
N GLU A 44 3.96 32.77 3.74
CA GLU A 44 2.52 32.75 3.46
C GLU A 44 1.69 31.98 4.51
N GLY A 45 2.35 31.39 5.53
CA GLY A 45 1.69 30.60 6.58
C GLY A 45 1.18 29.22 6.13
N GLN A 46 1.47 28.83 4.88
CA GLN A 46 1.12 27.52 4.34
C GLN A 46 2.05 26.42 4.87
N LEU A 47 3.26 26.79 5.30
CA LEU A 47 4.28 25.91 5.85
C LEU A 47 4.81 26.41 7.20
N SER A 48 4.33 25.85 8.31
CA SER A 48 5.06 25.90 9.58
C SER A 48 6.38 25.13 9.48
N LEU A 49 7.51 25.84 9.56
CA LEU A 49 8.85 25.25 9.65
C LEU A 49 9.10 24.79 11.10
N PRO A 50 9.51 23.53 11.30
CA PRO A 50 9.78 23.02 12.64
C PRO A 50 10.97 23.75 13.29
N ASN A 51 11.08 23.56 14.62
CA ASN A 51 12.15 24.08 15.48
C ASN A 51 13.52 24.07 14.75
N PRO A 52 14.33 25.15 14.83
CA PRO A 52 15.61 25.28 14.11
C PRO A 52 16.70 24.28 14.52
N LYS A 53 16.40 23.19 15.24
CA LYS A 53 17.37 22.17 15.66
C LYS A 53 17.18 20.79 15.02
N GLY A 54 16.16 20.61 14.17
CA GLY A 54 15.95 19.34 13.47
C GLY A 54 16.69 19.20 12.14
N PRO A 55 16.87 17.97 11.62
CA PRO A 55 17.56 17.74 10.35
C PRO A 55 16.68 18.13 9.15
N ALA A 56 17.32 18.55 8.05
CA ALA A 56 16.72 18.47 6.73
C ALA A 56 17.10 17.11 6.12
N VAL A 57 16.12 16.37 5.61
CA VAL A 57 16.33 15.09 4.92
C VAL A 57 15.80 15.21 3.50
N VAL A 58 16.60 14.72 2.55
CA VAL A 58 16.25 14.66 1.13
C VAL A 58 16.44 13.23 0.63
N GLU A 59 15.50 12.75 -0.17
CA GLU A 59 15.66 11.55 -1.00
C GLU A 59 15.29 11.88 -2.45
N LEU A 60 16.22 11.63 -3.37
CA LEU A 60 16.00 11.76 -4.82
C LEU A 60 15.43 10.45 -5.35
N ARG A 61 14.45 10.53 -6.26
CA ARG A 61 13.84 9.36 -6.89
C ARG A 61 13.68 9.53 -8.39
N GLY A 62 13.78 8.41 -9.10
CA GLY A 62 13.46 8.29 -10.53
C GLY A 62 12.62 7.04 -10.75
N ALA A 63 11.47 7.17 -11.42
CA ALA A 63 10.46 6.14 -11.57
C ALA A 63 10.10 5.45 -10.24
N GLY A 64 10.05 6.24 -9.15
CA GLY A 64 9.77 5.76 -7.80
C GLY A 64 10.91 5.03 -7.08
N ARG A 65 12.06 4.79 -7.74
CA ARG A 65 13.25 4.16 -7.14
C ARG A 65 14.13 5.20 -6.46
N PRO A 66 14.75 4.91 -5.30
CA PRO A 66 15.68 5.82 -4.65
C PRO A 66 16.98 5.92 -5.46
N LEU A 67 17.39 7.15 -5.77
CA LEU A 67 18.60 7.45 -6.54
C LEU A 67 19.71 8.10 -5.71
N GLY A 68 19.39 8.75 -4.60
CA GLY A 68 20.36 9.40 -3.73
C GLY A 68 19.72 9.98 -2.46
N ARG A 69 20.49 10.12 -1.38
CA ARG A 69 19.97 10.52 -0.06
C ARG A 69 20.87 11.53 0.61
N GLY A 70 20.28 12.42 1.39
CA GLY A 70 21.05 13.40 2.14
C GLY A 70 20.39 13.82 3.42
N LEU A 71 21.20 14.12 4.43
CA LEU A 71 20.76 14.62 5.72
C LEU A 71 21.72 15.70 6.20
N SER A 72 21.19 16.85 6.60
CA SER A 72 22.00 17.91 7.21
C SER A 72 21.34 18.48 8.46
N GLU A 73 22.17 18.72 9.48
CA GLU A 73 21.82 19.37 10.75
C GLU A 73 22.49 20.75 10.89
N ASP A 74 23.25 21.17 9.88
CA ASP A 74 24.18 22.31 10.01
C ASP A 74 23.58 23.64 9.53
N GLY A 75 23.53 24.60 10.45
CA GLY A 75 23.12 25.99 10.16
C GLY A 75 21.61 26.20 10.11
N PRO A 76 21.12 27.32 9.53
CA PRO A 76 19.69 27.59 9.38
C PRO A 76 19.03 26.72 8.31
N TRP A 77 17.70 26.69 8.28
CA TRP A 77 16.91 25.82 7.38
C TRP A 77 17.34 25.84 5.90
N PRO A 78 17.53 27.00 5.25
CA PRO A 78 17.95 27.03 3.84
C PRO A 78 19.32 26.37 3.62
N ARG A 79 20.25 26.61 4.57
CA ARG A 79 21.60 26.02 4.51
C ARG A 79 21.56 24.50 4.72
N ARG A 80 20.76 24.01 5.67
CA ARG A 80 20.58 22.56 5.90
C ARG A 80 19.97 21.88 4.68
N LEU A 81 18.92 22.48 4.12
CA LEU A 81 18.26 21.94 2.95
C LEU A 81 19.21 21.86 1.76
N ALA A 82 19.94 22.95 1.49
CA ALA A 82 20.97 22.98 0.45
C ALA A 82 22.05 21.91 0.67
N ALA A 83 22.54 21.75 1.91
CA ALA A 83 23.54 20.72 2.23
C ALA A 83 23.00 19.29 2.06
N ALA A 84 21.77 19.02 2.51
CA ALA A 84 21.12 17.72 2.32
C ALA A 84 20.88 17.42 0.82
N LEU A 85 20.50 18.43 0.03
CA LEU A 85 20.34 18.28 -1.43
C LEU A 85 21.66 17.95 -2.12
N ARG A 86 22.74 18.65 -1.78
CA ARG A 86 24.06 18.38 -2.35
C ARG A 86 24.55 16.99 -1.99
N GLN A 87 24.41 16.58 -0.72
CA GLN A 87 24.74 15.22 -0.32
C GLN A 87 23.93 14.18 -1.11
N ALA A 88 22.61 14.38 -1.25
CA ALA A 88 21.76 13.47 -2.01
C ALA A 88 22.16 13.39 -3.48
N ALA A 89 22.61 14.50 -4.06
CA ALA A 89 23.08 14.56 -5.42
C ALA A 89 24.45 13.88 -5.61
N GLU A 90 25.38 14.05 -4.67
CA GLU A 90 26.68 13.37 -4.65
C GLU A 90 26.54 11.85 -4.54
N GLU A 91 25.55 11.37 -3.79
CA GLU A 91 25.23 9.94 -3.70
C GLU A 91 24.55 9.39 -4.97
N SER A 92 24.10 10.25 -5.88
CA SER A 92 23.30 9.84 -7.03
C SER A 92 24.09 9.74 -8.33
N PRO A 93 24.27 8.53 -8.90
CA PRO A 93 24.96 8.35 -10.18
C PRO A 93 24.10 8.79 -11.39
N ALA A 94 22.81 9.03 -11.19
CA ALA A 94 21.82 9.21 -12.26
C ALA A 94 20.92 10.44 -12.02
N LEU A 95 21.53 11.58 -11.72
CA LEU A 95 20.82 12.83 -11.47
C LEU A 95 19.82 13.20 -12.59
N ALA A 96 20.17 12.97 -13.86
CA ALA A 96 19.28 13.24 -14.99
C ALA A 96 17.96 12.44 -14.97
N GLU A 97 17.89 11.33 -14.21
CA GLU A 97 16.71 10.47 -14.08
C GLU A 97 15.80 10.87 -12.91
N VAL A 98 16.19 11.87 -12.11
CA VAL A 98 15.41 12.29 -10.95
C VAL A 98 14.13 12.97 -11.42
N ASP A 99 12.98 12.39 -11.08
CA ASP A 99 11.63 12.89 -11.39
C ASP A 99 10.86 13.36 -10.14
N THR A 100 11.33 12.97 -8.96
CA THR A 100 10.67 13.23 -7.68
C THR A 100 11.70 13.46 -6.59
N LEU A 101 11.42 14.41 -5.71
CA LEU A 101 12.21 14.67 -4.51
C LEU A 101 11.32 14.53 -3.28
N LEU A 102 11.75 13.73 -2.32
CA LEU A 102 11.09 13.61 -1.01
C LEU A 102 11.86 14.44 0.02
N LEU A 103 11.16 15.30 0.72
CA LEU A 103 11.72 16.23 1.70
C LEU A 103 11.12 15.95 3.07
N CYS A 104 11.94 15.81 4.12
CA CYS A 104 11.47 15.88 5.50
C CYS A 104 12.15 17.06 6.21
N LEU A 105 11.32 18.01 6.64
CA LEU A 105 11.72 19.09 7.53
C LEU A 105 11.55 18.58 8.95
N GLY A 106 12.65 18.10 9.52
CA GLY A 106 12.68 17.41 10.79
C GLY A 106 12.50 18.30 12.01
N GLU A 107 11.94 17.74 13.06
CA GLU A 107 11.98 18.31 14.41
C GLU A 107 13.29 17.93 15.11
N ALA A 108 13.55 18.53 16.28
CA ALA A 108 14.72 18.18 17.08
C ALA A 108 14.71 16.69 17.45
N TRP A 109 15.90 16.08 17.50
CA TRP A 109 16.06 14.69 17.91
C TRP A 109 15.58 14.48 19.34
N GLN A 110 14.84 13.38 19.53
CA GLN A 110 14.33 12.95 20.82
C GLN A 110 14.90 11.58 21.16
N ARG A 111 15.45 11.44 22.36
CA ARG A 111 15.96 10.15 22.84
C ARG A 111 14.80 9.22 23.19
N VAL A 112 14.87 7.98 22.71
CA VAL A 112 13.85 6.95 22.96
C VAL A 112 14.46 5.81 23.77
N ASN A 113 13.71 5.34 24.76
CA ASN A 113 14.06 4.13 25.49
C ASN A 113 13.55 2.90 24.71
N LEU A 114 14.48 2.06 24.24
CA LEU A 114 14.16 0.87 23.45
C LEU A 114 13.57 -0.29 24.27
N ASP A 115 13.72 -0.29 25.59
CA ASP A 115 13.12 -1.32 26.47
C ASP A 115 11.66 -1.01 26.77
N ARG A 116 11.29 0.27 26.65
CA ARG A 116 9.92 0.76 26.79
C ARG A 116 9.56 1.63 25.59
N PRO A 117 9.49 1.03 24.41
CA PRO A 117 9.38 1.75 23.14
C PRO A 117 8.15 2.66 23.07
N GLY A 118 7.07 2.29 23.78
CA GLY A 118 5.85 3.07 23.86
C GLY A 118 5.27 3.36 22.47
N HIS A 119 4.59 4.51 22.35
CA HIS A 119 4.01 4.96 21.09
C HIS A 119 5.01 5.59 20.11
N ALA A 120 6.18 6.01 20.58
CA ALA A 120 7.17 6.78 19.82
C ALA A 120 7.72 6.02 18.60
N ILE A 121 7.63 4.69 18.61
CA ILE A 121 8.22 3.80 17.60
C ILE A 121 7.29 2.62 17.26
N ALA A 122 5.99 2.81 17.50
CA ALA A 122 4.96 1.86 17.08
C ALA A 122 4.95 1.70 15.55
N ASN A 123 4.40 0.60 15.01
CA ASN A 123 4.33 0.38 13.55
C ASN A 123 3.68 1.56 12.79
N LYS A 124 2.75 2.28 13.43
CA LYS A 124 2.13 3.50 12.88
C LYS A 124 3.11 4.66 12.63
N GLN A 125 4.30 4.63 13.23
CA GLN A 125 5.36 5.64 13.09
C GLN A 125 6.32 5.32 11.94
N ARG A 126 6.23 4.11 11.34
CA ARG A 126 7.04 3.73 10.18
C ARG A 126 6.80 4.70 9.03
N GLY A 127 7.86 5.26 8.49
CA GLY A 127 7.75 6.26 7.43
C GLY A 127 7.45 7.68 7.91
N LEU A 128 7.23 7.90 9.21
CA LEU A 128 6.97 9.23 9.78
C LEU A 128 8.19 9.79 10.53
N VAL A 129 8.98 8.90 11.15
CA VAL A 129 10.14 9.29 11.93
C VAL A 129 11.43 8.77 11.31
N GLY A 130 12.47 9.58 11.35
CA GLY A 130 13.84 9.11 11.14
C GLY A 130 14.40 8.57 12.44
N ILE A 131 15.32 7.62 12.32
CA ILE A 131 15.87 6.83 13.43
C ILE A 131 17.39 6.94 13.38
N ARG A 132 17.98 7.20 14.54
CA ARG A 132 19.42 7.18 14.75
C ARG A 132 19.74 6.21 15.87
N LEU A 133 20.48 5.16 15.54
CA LEU A 133 21.02 4.20 16.49
C LEU A 133 22.52 4.46 16.64
N ARG A 134 22.99 4.62 17.88
CA ARG A 134 24.40 4.86 18.18
C ARG A 134 24.87 3.87 19.23
N HIS A 135 25.94 3.15 18.94
CA HIS A 135 26.66 2.35 19.91
C HIS A 135 28.17 2.56 19.73
N ARG A 136 28.83 3.06 20.77
CA ARG A 136 30.25 3.45 20.73
C ARG A 136 30.53 4.43 19.58
N ARG A 137 31.36 4.03 18.61
CA ARG A 137 31.70 4.83 17.41
C ARG A 137 30.81 4.55 16.21
N LEU A 138 29.96 3.52 16.27
CA LEU A 138 29.05 3.17 15.19
C LEU A 138 27.76 3.95 15.35
N SER A 139 27.35 4.61 14.27
CA SER A 139 26.12 5.38 14.17
C SER A 139 25.39 4.95 12.90
N TRP A 140 24.18 4.43 13.04
CA TRP A 140 23.28 4.19 11.93
C TRP A 140 22.19 5.23 11.92
N LEU A 141 22.03 5.86 10.76
CA LEU A 141 20.96 6.78 10.48
C LEU A 141 20.05 6.14 9.45
N ARG A 142 18.75 6.13 9.72
CA ARG A 142 17.71 5.75 8.76
C ARG A 142 16.72 6.88 8.69
N ASN A 143 16.59 7.45 7.52
CA ASN A 143 15.64 8.52 7.30
C ASN A 143 14.20 7.95 7.22
N PRO A 144 13.15 8.80 7.34
CA PRO A 144 11.79 8.32 7.29
C PRO A 144 11.44 7.58 6.00
N PHE A 145 11.94 8.02 4.85
CA PHE A 145 11.63 7.45 3.54
C PHE A 145 12.24 6.06 3.35
N GLU A 146 13.46 5.85 3.84
CA GLU A 146 14.10 4.53 3.90
C GLU A 146 13.32 3.57 4.79
N ALA A 147 12.93 4.02 5.98
CA ALA A 147 12.16 3.21 6.91
C ALA A 147 10.82 2.75 6.32
N LEU A 148 10.20 3.59 5.47
CA LEU A 148 9.02 3.22 4.72
C LEU A 148 9.34 2.24 3.59
N ALA A 149 10.33 2.56 2.76
CA ALA A 149 10.69 1.79 1.57
C ALA A 149 11.10 0.35 1.91
N GLU A 150 11.86 0.18 3.00
CA GLU A 150 12.29 -1.14 3.47
C GLU A 150 11.20 -1.89 4.24
N ASN A 151 10.10 -1.20 4.60
CA ASN A 151 8.99 -1.73 5.38
C ASN A 151 9.43 -2.41 6.70
N ARG A 152 10.52 -1.93 7.33
CA ARG A 152 11.12 -2.53 8.54
C ARG A 152 10.59 -1.92 9.83
N SER A 153 10.49 -2.74 10.87
CA SER A 153 10.23 -2.27 12.24
C SER A 153 11.52 -1.78 12.89
N LEU A 154 11.41 -0.95 13.93
CA LEU A 154 12.58 -0.56 14.71
C LEU A 154 13.27 -1.78 15.34
N SER A 155 12.51 -2.76 15.83
CA SER A 155 13.10 -4.00 16.37
C SER A 155 14.03 -4.65 15.34
N ARG A 156 13.62 -4.68 14.07
CA ARG A 156 14.48 -5.19 13.00
C ARG A 156 15.71 -4.32 12.76
N TYR A 157 15.59 -2.99 12.83
CA TYR A 157 16.75 -2.10 12.75
C TYR A 157 17.73 -2.29 13.91
N ARG A 158 17.22 -2.52 15.13
CA ARG A 158 18.04 -2.84 16.29
C ARG A 158 18.80 -4.15 16.11
N GLU A 159 18.12 -5.20 15.67
CA GLU A 159 18.75 -6.49 15.36
C GLU A 159 19.89 -6.34 14.36
N LEU A 160 19.62 -5.70 13.22
CA LEU A 160 20.63 -5.46 12.19
C LEU A 160 21.81 -4.63 12.74
N HIS A 161 21.53 -3.63 13.58
CA HIS A 161 22.58 -2.80 14.19
C HIS A 161 23.42 -3.62 15.18
N HIS A 162 22.80 -4.49 15.97
CA HIS A 162 23.51 -5.41 16.87
C HIS A 162 24.38 -6.38 16.06
N GLU A 163 23.85 -6.98 15.01
CA GLU A 163 24.59 -7.86 14.09
C GLU A 163 25.82 -7.14 13.53
N ALA A 164 25.67 -5.91 13.05
CA ALA A 164 26.79 -5.10 12.53
C ALA A 164 27.82 -4.70 13.60
N CYS A 165 27.42 -4.62 14.87
CA CYS A 165 28.31 -4.36 16.00
C CYS A 165 28.90 -5.65 16.62
N GLY A 166 28.56 -6.84 16.12
CA GLY A 166 28.94 -8.12 16.72
C GLY A 166 28.29 -8.37 18.09
N LEU A 167 27.12 -7.78 18.35
CA LEU A 167 26.40 -7.86 19.62
C LEU A 167 25.27 -8.89 19.57
N SER A 168 24.92 -9.46 20.73
CA SER A 168 23.75 -10.33 20.86
C SER A 168 22.45 -9.55 20.66
N THR A 169 21.52 -10.10 19.86
CA THR A 169 20.21 -9.48 19.57
C THR A 169 19.21 -9.58 20.73
N LYS A 170 19.52 -10.37 21.77
CA LYS A 170 18.62 -10.67 22.90
C LYS A 170 18.92 -9.91 24.20
N ALA A 171 20.05 -9.20 24.29
CA ALA A 171 20.44 -8.50 25.52
C ALA A 171 20.08 -7.01 25.46
N HIS A 172 19.61 -6.47 26.59
CA HIS A 172 19.61 -5.03 26.82
C HIS A 172 21.05 -4.53 26.75
N ASP A 173 21.29 -3.53 25.89
CA ASP A 173 22.60 -2.90 25.74
C ASP A 173 22.54 -1.45 26.25
N PRO A 174 23.08 -1.15 27.45
CA PRO A 174 23.08 0.20 27.99
C PRO A 174 23.94 1.18 27.17
N GLY A 175 24.82 0.67 26.30
CA GLY A 175 25.61 1.46 25.36
C GLY A 175 24.85 1.92 24.13
N LEU A 176 23.71 1.29 23.81
CA LEU A 176 22.89 1.64 22.65
C LEU A 176 22.01 2.86 22.96
N ARG A 177 22.19 3.91 22.17
CA ARG A 177 21.35 5.11 22.18
C ARG A 177 20.47 5.11 20.95
N CYS A 178 19.17 5.26 21.16
CA CYS A 178 18.20 5.49 20.09
C CYS A 178 17.69 6.93 20.17
N GLU A 179 17.77 7.63 19.05
CA GLU A 179 17.20 8.95 18.87
C GLU A 179 16.26 8.89 17.67
N ILE A 180 15.14 9.57 17.74
CA ILE A 180 14.21 9.72 16.61
C ILE A 180 13.98 11.19 16.31
N HIS A 181 13.61 11.50 15.08
CA HIS A 181 13.05 12.79 14.75
C HIS A 181 11.79 12.61 13.92
N GLY A 182 10.72 13.29 14.30
CA GLY A 182 9.58 13.51 13.41
C GLY A 182 9.90 14.60 12.40
N GLY A 183 8.88 14.99 11.63
CA GLY A 183 8.98 16.12 10.74
C GLY A 183 7.80 16.22 9.79
N ARG A 184 7.68 17.37 9.15
CA ARG A 184 6.73 17.56 8.05
C ARG A 184 7.37 17.05 6.78
N GLN A 185 6.67 16.17 6.07
CA GLN A 185 7.17 15.50 4.89
C GLN A 185 6.47 16.03 3.65
N PHE A 186 7.21 16.18 2.56
CA PHE A 186 6.74 16.75 1.31
C PHE A 186 7.28 15.95 0.12
N MET A 187 6.54 16.00 -0.97
CA MET A 187 6.92 15.49 -2.27
C MET A 187 6.99 16.67 -3.22
N LEU A 188 8.13 16.83 -3.87
CA LEU A 188 8.35 17.83 -4.89
C LEU A 188 8.42 17.16 -6.25
N GLN A 189 7.61 17.64 -7.18
CA GLN A 189 7.48 17.14 -8.55
C GLN A 189 7.29 18.30 -9.51
N ARG A 190 7.62 18.07 -10.79
CA ARG A 190 7.39 19.05 -11.84
C ARG A 190 5.97 18.91 -12.39
N GLN A 191 5.22 20.01 -12.42
CA GLN A 191 3.92 20.11 -13.08
C GLN A 191 4.05 21.09 -14.25
N GLY A 192 4.29 20.55 -15.45
CA GLY A 192 4.59 21.38 -16.62
C GLY A 192 5.91 22.14 -16.46
N ALA A 193 5.85 23.47 -16.45
CA ALA A 193 7.04 24.32 -16.25
C ALA A 193 7.37 24.59 -14.78
N GLU A 194 6.44 24.32 -13.85
CA GLU A 194 6.54 24.72 -12.45
C GLU A 194 6.90 23.55 -11.52
N LEU A 195 7.46 23.88 -10.36
CA LEU A 195 7.65 22.94 -9.26
C LEU A 195 6.43 22.98 -8.33
N SER A 196 5.84 21.82 -8.08
CA SER A 196 4.82 21.64 -7.04
C SER A 196 5.45 21.01 -5.79
N LEU A 197 5.03 21.49 -4.62
CA LEU A 197 5.40 20.94 -3.31
C LEU A 197 4.13 20.46 -2.58
N GLU A 198 3.94 19.15 -2.55
CA GLU A 198 2.75 18.51 -1.98
C GLU A 198 3.09 17.91 -0.61
N PRO A 199 2.26 18.12 0.43
CA PRO A 199 2.42 17.41 1.71
C PRO A 199 2.28 15.89 1.53
N LEU A 200 3.24 15.13 2.06
CA LEU A 200 3.15 13.67 2.11
C LEU A 200 2.27 13.24 3.28
N LEU A 201 1.03 12.87 2.96
CA LEU A 201 0.09 12.29 3.91
C LEU A 201 0.33 10.78 4.04
N ARG A 202 0.21 10.25 5.27
CA ARG A 202 0.17 8.80 5.51
C ARG A 202 -1.29 8.37 5.64
N GLY A 203 -1.77 7.60 4.65
CA GLY A 203 -3.17 7.19 4.55
C GLY A 203 -3.82 7.77 3.30
N GLY A 204 -5.07 8.20 3.42
CA GLY A 204 -5.81 8.86 2.34
C GLY A 204 -5.85 10.37 2.50
N ARG A 205 -6.09 11.07 1.39
CA ARG A 205 -6.56 12.47 1.41
C ARG A 205 -7.93 12.51 2.10
N LEU A 206 -8.16 13.49 2.97
CA LEU A 206 -9.51 13.79 3.44
C LEU A 206 -10.30 14.34 2.25
N ILE A 207 -11.39 13.67 1.91
CA ILE A 207 -12.28 14.07 0.81
C ILE A 207 -13.45 14.80 1.44
N GLU A 208 -13.66 16.05 1.06
CA GLU A 208 -14.80 16.81 1.52
C GLU A 208 -16.09 16.26 0.92
N MET A 209 -17.21 16.37 1.66
CA MET A 209 -18.50 15.85 1.17
C MET A 209 -18.93 16.47 -0.16
N ALA A 210 -18.56 17.73 -0.41
CA ALA A 210 -18.82 18.42 -1.67
C ALA A 210 -18.04 17.82 -2.87
N GLU A 211 -16.92 17.12 -2.62
CA GLU A 211 -16.15 16.42 -3.65
C GLU A 211 -16.75 15.04 -3.98
N VAL A 212 -17.72 14.54 -3.21
CA VAL A 212 -18.41 13.28 -3.49
C VAL A 212 -19.50 13.52 -4.54
N THR A 213 -19.08 13.75 -5.77
CA THR A 213 -19.94 13.98 -6.93
C THR A 213 -20.05 12.71 -7.78
N ALA A 214 -21.11 12.62 -8.60
CA ALA A 214 -21.27 11.50 -9.53
C ALA A 214 -20.08 11.38 -10.50
N GLU A 215 -19.56 12.53 -10.97
CA GLU A 215 -18.38 12.61 -11.83
C GLU A 215 -17.13 12.05 -11.16
N ASN A 216 -16.83 12.46 -9.92
CA ASN A 216 -15.65 11.99 -9.20
C ASN A 216 -15.72 10.48 -8.87
N ILE A 217 -16.92 9.97 -8.57
CA ILE A 217 -17.12 8.53 -8.37
C ILE A 217 -16.92 7.76 -9.68
N GLN A 218 -17.36 8.30 -10.82
CA GLN A 218 -17.12 7.70 -12.13
C GLN A 218 -15.62 7.70 -12.47
N GLN A 219 -14.92 8.81 -12.23
CA GLN A 219 -13.46 8.89 -12.41
C GLN A 219 -12.72 7.87 -11.53
N LEU A 220 -13.13 7.71 -10.27
CA LEU A 220 -12.59 6.69 -9.37
C LEU A 220 -12.82 5.26 -9.91
N ALA A 221 -14.02 4.95 -10.37
CA ALA A 221 -14.34 3.65 -10.96
C ALA A 221 -13.49 3.38 -12.22
N CYS A 222 -13.35 4.37 -13.09
CA CYS A 222 -12.47 4.35 -14.26
C CYS A 222 -11.00 4.10 -13.88
N ALA A 223 -10.48 4.81 -12.87
CA ALA A 223 -9.11 4.63 -12.39
C ALA A 223 -8.88 3.23 -11.81
N GLN A 224 -9.85 2.69 -11.06
CA GLN A 224 -9.78 1.33 -10.52
C GLN A 224 -9.82 0.28 -11.64
N ALA A 225 -10.69 0.44 -12.64
CA ALA A 225 -10.76 -0.43 -13.80
C ALA A 225 -9.44 -0.42 -14.59
N SER A 226 -8.89 0.78 -14.85
CA SER A 226 -7.59 0.94 -15.48
C SER A 226 -6.52 0.18 -14.70
N TRP A 227 -6.40 0.40 -13.38
CA TRP A 227 -5.43 -0.31 -12.55
C TRP A 227 -5.59 -1.83 -12.65
N MET A 228 -6.81 -2.36 -12.60
CA MET A 228 -7.05 -3.80 -12.72
C MET A 228 -6.53 -4.36 -14.05
N LEU A 229 -6.81 -3.69 -15.17
CA LEU A 229 -6.38 -4.17 -16.49
C LEU A 229 -4.86 -4.15 -16.64
N HIS A 230 -4.19 -3.13 -16.10
CA HIS A 230 -2.72 -3.06 -16.13
C HIS A 230 -2.04 -4.13 -15.26
N ASN A 231 -2.76 -4.70 -14.29
CA ASN A 231 -2.26 -5.75 -13.41
C ASN A 231 -2.79 -7.14 -13.79
N LEU A 232 -3.51 -7.24 -14.92
CA LEU A 232 -3.91 -8.50 -15.53
C LEU A 232 -2.86 -8.90 -16.55
N HIS A 233 -2.21 -10.04 -16.31
CA HIS A 233 -1.21 -10.61 -17.19
C HIS A 233 -1.86 -11.23 -18.45
N ASP A 234 -1.06 -11.43 -19.49
CA ASP A 234 -1.51 -12.02 -20.75
C ASP A 234 -2.09 -13.43 -20.58
N ASP A 235 -1.56 -14.20 -19.62
CA ASP A 235 -2.04 -15.53 -19.23
C ASP A 235 -3.37 -15.50 -18.44
N GLY A 236 -3.86 -14.31 -18.10
CA GLY A 236 -5.06 -14.10 -17.30
C GLY A 236 -4.80 -13.99 -15.80
N ARG A 237 -3.59 -14.16 -15.30
CA ARG A 237 -3.29 -14.02 -13.87
C ARG A 237 -3.45 -12.56 -13.42
N MET A 238 -4.06 -12.34 -12.27
CA MET A 238 -4.04 -11.02 -11.61
C MET A 238 -2.84 -10.94 -10.65
N THR A 239 -2.09 -9.83 -10.66
CA THR A 239 -1.05 -9.58 -9.66
C THR A 239 -1.66 -9.54 -8.25
N TYR A 240 -1.29 -10.49 -7.39
CA TYR A 240 -1.78 -10.53 -6.01
C TYR A 240 -1.07 -9.52 -5.10
N LYS A 241 0.27 -9.55 -5.13
CA LYS A 241 1.10 -8.78 -4.22
C LYS A 241 2.43 -8.45 -4.88
N TRP A 242 2.71 -7.15 -4.97
CA TRP A 242 4.02 -6.62 -5.33
C TRP A 242 4.83 -6.31 -4.07
N TRP A 243 6.15 -6.50 -4.12
CA TRP A 243 7.08 -6.08 -3.07
C TRP A 243 7.88 -4.89 -3.59
N PRO A 244 7.46 -3.64 -3.32
CA PRO A 244 8.19 -2.46 -3.78
C PRO A 244 9.66 -2.45 -3.35
N SER A 245 9.96 -2.97 -2.15
CA SER A 245 11.31 -3.05 -1.61
C SER A 245 12.25 -3.96 -2.40
N ALA A 246 11.70 -5.00 -3.06
CA ALA A 246 12.47 -5.96 -3.85
C ALA A 246 12.32 -5.73 -5.36
N GLY A 247 11.35 -4.89 -5.77
CA GLY A 247 11.08 -4.64 -7.18
C GLY A 247 10.57 -5.89 -7.91
N GLU A 248 9.90 -6.80 -7.19
CA GLU A 248 9.42 -8.06 -7.74
C GLU A 248 8.01 -8.42 -7.22
N GLU A 249 7.33 -9.32 -7.95
CA GLU A 249 6.09 -9.92 -7.50
C GLU A 249 6.34 -10.98 -6.42
N SER A 250 5.44 -11.03 -5.45
CA SER A 250 5.44 -12.06 -4.42
C SER A 250 5.07 -13.41 -5.04
N GLN A 251 5.79 -14.47 -4.65
CA GLN A 251 5.42 -15.86 -4.97
C GLN A 251 4.19 -16.36 -4.19
N ALA A 252 3.72 -15.59 -3.19
CA ALA A 252 2.49 -15.91 -2.49
C ALA A 252 1.27 -15.67 -3.38
N ASN A 253 0.15 -16.33 -3.08
CA ASN A 253 -1.10 -16.08 -3.78
C ASN A 253 -2.31 -16.09 -2.83
N ASN A 254 -3.44 -15.57 -3.29
CA ASN A 254 -4.69 -15.56 -2.53
C ASN A 254 -5.89 -15.76 -3.46
N MET A 255 -6.51 -16.94 -3.35
CA MET A 255 -7.60 -17.36 -4.23
C MET A 255 -8.83 -16.47 -4.12
N ILE A 256 -9.12 -15.96 -2.93
CA ILE A 256 -10.23 -15.01 -2.74
C ILE A 256 -9.99 -13.77 -3.59
N ARG A 257 -8.77 -13.23 -3.63
CA ARG A 257 -8.46 -12.06 -4.46
C ARG A 257 -8.46 -12.36 -5.95
N GLN A 258 -7.98 -13.53 -6.36
CA GLN A 258 -8.00 -13.95 -7.75
C GLN A 258 -9.44 -14.04 -8.30
N PHE A 259 -10.33 -14.74 -7.60
CA PHE A 259 -11.74 -14.84 -8.03
C PHE A 259 -12.52 -13.55 -7.82
N MET A 260 -12.15 -12.72 -6.83
CA MET A 260 -12.72 -11.36 -6.70
C MET A 260 -12.36 -10.49 -7.92
N ALA A 261 -11.15 -10.63 -8.47
CA ALA A 261 -10.78 -9.93 -9.70
C ALA A 261 -11.66 -10.36 -10.88
N THR A 262 -11.95 -11.66 -11.02
CA THR A 262 -12.90 -12.15 -12.03
C THR A 262 -14.28 -11.51 -11.88
N ALA A 263 -14.81 -11.43 -10.66
CA ALA A 263 -16.12 -10.82 -10.39
C ALA A 263 -16.12 -9.32 -10.76
N CYS A 264 -15.08 -8.61 -10.33
CA CYS A 264 -14.92 -7.19 -10.64
C CYS A 264 -14.82 -6.94 -12.15
N LEU A 265 -14.02 -7.71 -12.89
CA LEU A 265 -13.91 -7.60 -14.35
C LEU A 265 -15.26 -7.87 -15.03
N GLY A 266 -16.02 -8.87 -14.57
CA GLY A 266 -17.35 -9.15 -15.12
C GLY A 266 -18.36 -8.04 -14.90
N ARG A 267 -18.37 -7.45 -13.70
CA ARG A 267 -19.22 -6.30 -13.37
C ARG A 267 -18.82 -5.05 -14.15
N LEU A 268 -17.51 -4.81 -14.31
CA LEU A 268 -16.99 -3.74 -15.15
C LEU A 268 -17.40 -3.94 -16.61
N ALA A 269 -17.29 -5.16 -17.14
CA ALA A 269 -17.71 -5.49 -18.50
C ALA A 269 -19.22 -5.28 -18.71
N ALA A 270 -20.05 -5.62 -17.73
CA ALA A 270 -21.48 -5.38 -17.77
C ALA A 270 -21.84 -3.88 -17.66
N TRP A 271 -21.15 -3.13 -16.80
CA TRP A 271 -21.37 -1.69 -16.63
C TRP A 271 -20.96 -0.88 -17.86
N ALA A 272 -19.81 -1.23 -18.45
CA ALA A 272 -19.23 -0.51 -19.57
C ALA A 272 -19.74 -0.97 -20.95
N ASP A 273 -20.46 -2.08 -20.99
CA ASP A 273 -20.80 -2.83 -22.20
C ASP A 273 -19.61 -3.03 -23.15
N ALA A 274 -18.44 -3.37 -22.60
CA ALA A 274 -17.17 -3.41 -23.33
C ALA A 274 -16.72 -4.86 -23.62
N PRO A 275 -16.65 -5.30 -24.89
CA PRO A 275 -16.19 -6.64 -25.25
C PRO A 275 -14.77 -6.95 -24.79
N SER A 276 -13.87 -5.96 -24.78
CA SER A 276 -12.49 -6.11 -24.33
C SER A 276 -12.40 -6.47 -22.83
N LEU A 277 -13.24 -5.86 -22.00
CA LEU A 277 -13.36 -6.21 -20.57
C LEU A 277 -13.92 -7.61 -20.38
N ARG A 278 -14.88 -8.02 -21.22
CA ARG A 278 -15.42 -9.37 -21.19
C ARG A 278 -14.36 -10.41 -21.56
N ALA A 279 -13.53 -10.13 -22.57
CA ALA A 279 -12.39 -10.97 -22.91
C ALA A 279 -11.35 -11.02 -21.78
N ALA A 280 -11.09 -9.91 -21.10
CA ALA A 280 -10.21 -9.86 -19.93
C ALA A 280 -10.75 -10.70 -18.76
N GLN A 281 -12.05 -10.59 -18.47
CA GLN A 281 -12.74 -11.44 -17.50
C GLN A 281 -12.57 -12.92 -17.85
N GLU A 282 -12.79 -13.28 -19.12
CA GLU A 282 -12.69 -14.67 -19.58
C GLU A 282 -11.28 -15.24 -19.39
N ARG A 283 -10.24 -14.51 -19.80
CA ARG A 283 -8.85 -14.93 -19.58
C ARG A 283 -8.56 -15.14 -18.09
N ASN A 284 -8.98 -14.19 -17.24
CA ASN A 284 -8.77 -14.31 -15.81
C ASN A 284 -9.52 -15.50 -15.19
N MET A 285 -10.75 -15.74 -15.63
CA MET A 285 -11.55 -16.87 -15.17
C MET A 285 -10.94 -18.20 -15.61
N ALA A 286 -10.54 -18.32 -16.88
CA ALA A 286 -9.89 -19.51 -17.42
C ALA A 286 -8.62 -19.84 -16.65
N TYR A 287 -7.75 -18.85 -16.41
CA TYR A 287 -6.57 -18.99 -15.56
C TYR A 287 -6.93 -19.51 -14.17
N ASN A 288 -7.90 -18.88 -13.50
CA ASN A 288 -8.27 -19.22 -12.13
C ASN A 288 -8.82 -20.65 -12.00
N PHE A 289 -9.69 -21.08 -12.93
CA PHE A 289 -10.20 -22.46 -12.93
C PHE A 289 -9.10 -23.46 -13.30
N GLN A 290 -8.22 -23.14 -14.24
CA GLN A 290 -7.12 -24.03 -14.61
C GLN A 290 -6.13 -24.25 -13.45
N GLN A 291 -5.78 -23.19 -12.72
CA GLN A 291 -4.71 -23.24 -11.73
C GLN A 291 -5.18 -23.69 -10.34
N PHE A 292 -6.42 -23.36 -9.96
CA PHE A 292 -6.82 -23.43 -8.55
C PHE A 292 -8.04 -24.31 -8.30
N TYR A 293 -8.83 -24.61 -9.33
CA TYR A 293 -10.01 -25.44 -9.20
C TYR A 293 -9.68 -26.91 -9.45
N HIS A 294 -10.29 -27.78 -8.65
CA HIS A 294 -10.37 -29.21 -8.91
C HIS A 294 -11.64 -29.76 -8.28
N GLU A 295 -11.98 -31.01 -8.59
CA GLU A 295 -13.09 -31.72 -7.95
C GLU A 295 -12.59 -32.84 -7.05
N GLU A 296 -13.20 -32.98 -5.88
CA GLU A 296 -12.95 -34.05 -4.92
C GLU A 296 -14.30 -34.65 -4.54
N GLU A 297 -14.54 -35.94 -4.84
CA GLU A 297 -15.81 -36.62 -4.56
C GLU A 297 -17.04 -35.87 -5.16
N GLY A 298 -16.84 -35.21 -6.31
CA GLY A 298 -17.86 -34.40 -6.98
C GLY A 298 -18.11 -33.03 -6.32
N LEU A 299 -17.35 -32.64 -5.30
CA LEU A 299 -17.37 -31.32 -4.69
C LEU A 299 -16.33 -30.41 -5.36
N GLY A 300 -16.73 -29.21 -5.76
CA GLY A 300 -15.83 -28.22 -6.33
C GLY A 300 -14.95 -27.60 -5.26
N CYS A 301 -13.64 -27.79 -5.39
CA CYS A 301 -12.61 -27.33 -4.46
C CYS A 301 -11.77 -26.23 -5.10
N ILE A 302 -11.42 -25.20 -4.32
CA ILE A 302 -10.44 -24.17 -4.72
C ILE A 302 -9.37 -24.07 -3.65
N GLU A 303 -8.11 -24.30 -4.03
CA GLU A 303 -6.98 -24.22 -3.11
C GLU A 303 -5.68 -23.73 -3.76
N TRP A 304 -4.71 -23.38 -2.91
CA TRP A 304 -3.37 -22.99 -3.33
C TRP A 304 -2.34 -23.65 -2.43
N ALA A 305 -1.31 -24.26 -3.02
CA ALA A 305 -0.17 -24.87 -2.33
C ALA A 305 -0.54 -25.76 -1.13
N SER A 306 -1.64 -26.52 -1.23
CA SER A 306 -2.16 -27.39 -0.17
C SER A 306 -2.52 -26.68 1.14
N GLU A 307 -2.71 -25.37 1.13
CA GLU A 307 -3.11 -24.57 2.31
C GLU A 307 -4.60 -24.73 2.70
N GLY A 308 -5.24 -25.78 2.21
CA GLY A 308 -6.66 -26.08 2.41
C GLY A 308 -7.59 -25.33 1.47
N VAL A 309 -8.81 -25.85 1.40
CA VAL A 309 -9.87 -25.36 0.52
C VAL A 309 -10.42 -24.02 1.02
N LYS A 310 -10.41 -23.02 0.14
CA LYS A 310 -10.78 -21.63 0.45
C LYS A 310 -12.26 -21.40 0.15
N LEU A 311 -13.11 -21.52 1.17
CA LEU A 311 -14.56 -21.31 1.06
C LEU A 311 -14.94 -19.97 0.41
N GLY A 312 -14.29 -18.87 0.80
CA GLY A 312 -14.57 -17.56 0.21
C GLY A 312 -14.29 -17.51 -1.29
N ALA A 313 -13.30 -18.28 -1.77
CA ALA A 313 -12.99 -18.37 -3.19
C ALA A 313 -14.04 -19.22 -3.94
N ILE A 314 -14.55 -20.30 -3.33
CA ILE A 314 -15.68 -21.09 -3.88
C ILE A 314 -16.92 -20.21 -4.07
N GLY A 315 -17.28 -19.43 -3.05
CA GLY A 315 -18.41 -18.51 -3.14
C GLY A 315 -18.23 -17.46 -4.24
N LEU A 316 -17.04 -16.86 -4.35
CA LEU A 316 -16.73 -15.90 -5.41
C LEU A 316 -16.71 -16.53 -6.80
N ALA A 317 -16.16 -17.73 -6.96
CA ALA A 317 -16.17 -18.45 -8.23
C ALA A 317 -17.60 -18.75 -8.68
N ALA A 318 -18.46 -19.24 -7.78
CA ALA A 318 -19.86 -19.47 -8.08
C ALA A 318 -20.60 -18.17 -8.45
N LEU A 319 -20.33 -17.06 -7.73
CA LEU A 319 -20.88 -15.75 -8.05
C LEU A 319 -20.44 -15.27 -9.44
N CYS A 320 -19.14 -15.41 -9.76
CA CYS A 320 -18.61 -15.05 -11.08
C CYS A 320 -19.33 -15.79 -12.20
N LEU A 321 -19.63 -17.08 -12.01
CA LEU A 321 -20.35 -17.88 -12.99
C LEU A 321 -21.81 -17.41 -13.10
N ILE A 322 -22.52 -17.25 -11.98
CA ILE A 322 -23.94 -16.84 -11.98
C ILE A 322 -24.16 -15.47 -12.65
N GLU A 323 -23.23 -14.53 -12.48
CA GLU A 323 -23.34 -13.18 -13.05
C GLU A 323 -23.08 -13.12 -14.57
N ARG A 324 -22.76 -14.25 -15.23
CA ARG A 324 -22.44 -14.28 -16.66
C ARG A 324 -23.68 -14.46 -17.54
N PRO A 325 -23.67 -13.87 -18.76
CA PRO A 325 -24.69 -14.14 -19.76
C PRO A 325 -24.65 -15.57 -20.32
N ASP A 326 -23.44 -16.13 -20.48
CA ASP A 326 -23.23 -17.50 -20.97
C ASP A 326 -22.42 -18.32 -19.95
N LEU A 327 -23.01 -19.46 -19.61
CA LEU A 327 -22.56 -20.43 -18.62
C LEU A 327 -22.24 -21.79 -19.22
N SER A 328 -22.46 -21.99 -20.51
CA SER A 328 -22.41 -23.30 -21.17
C SER A 328 -21.15 -24.10 -20.84
N GLN A 329 -19.98 -23.50 -20.99
CA GLN A 329 -18.68 -24.12 -20.68
C GLN A 329 -18.46 -24.42 -19.19
N TYR A 330 -19.03 -23.59 -18.30
CA TYR A 330 -18.76 -23.64 -16.86
C TYR A 330 -19.89 -24.25 -16.03
N GLN A 331 -20.97 -24.71 -16.68
CA GLN A 331 -22.10 -25.31 -15.99
C GLN A 331 -21.70 -26.48 -15.07
N PRO A 332 -20.80 -27.41 -15.47
CA PRO A 332 -20.34 -28.47 -14.57
C PRO A 332 -19.62 -27.92 -13.33
N HIS A 333 -18.76 -26.92 -13.52
CA HIS A 333 -18.03 -26.25 -12.44
C HIS A 333 -18.99 -25.59 -11.44
N LEU A 334 -19.99 -24.86 -11.94
CA LEU A 334 -21.01 -24.22 -11.10
C LEU A 334 -21.76 -25.27 -10.26
N GLN A 335 -22.12 -26.40 -10.86
CA GLN A 335 -22.81 -27.48 -10.15
C GLN A 335 -21.94 -28.09 -9.04
N ALA A 336 -20.66 -28.34 -9.31
CA ALA A 336 -19.73 -28.88 -8.31
C ALA A 336 -19.47 -27.88 -7.17
N LEU A 337 -19.28 -26.60 -7.49
CA LEU A 337 -19.14 -25.53 -6.48
C LEU A 337 -20.39 -25.41 -5.61
N ARG A 338 -21.59 -25.53 -6.20
CA ARG A 338 -22.86 -25.57 -5.45
C ARG A 338 -22.93 -26.76 -4.51
N ARG A 339 -22.62 -27.97 -4.98
CA ARG A 339 -22.57 -29.17 -4.13
C ARG A 339 -21.61 -29.00 -2.95
N MET A 340 -20.47 -28.34 -3.14
CA MET A 340 -19.55 -28.01 -2.05
C MET A 340 -20.19 -27.05 -1.03
N LEU A 341 -20.85 -25.98 -1.49
CA LEU A 341 -21.55 -25.05 -0.59
C LEU A 341 -22.66 -25.75 0.19
N ASP A 342 -23.45 -26.60 -0.47
CA ASP A 342 -24.51 -27.39 0.15
C ASP A 342 -23.94 -28.40 1.15
N HIS A 343 -22.82 -29.06 0.83
CA HIS A 343 -22.13 -30.00 1.73
C HIS A 343 -21.66 -29.34 3.04
N LEU A 344 -21.30 -28.06 2.99
CA LEU A 344 -20.85 -27.31 4.16
C LEU A 344 -22.01 -26.68 4.94
N HIS A 345 -23.20 -26.60 4.35
CA HIS A 345 -24.40 -26.13 5.02
C HIS A 345 -24.94 -27.20 5.98
N GLN A 346 -25.39 -26.78 7.15
CA GLN A 346 -25.98 -27.67 8.16
C GLN A 346 -27.50 -27.50 8.22
N PRO A 347 -28.27 -28.53 8.64
CA PRO A 347 -29.73 -28.43 8.76
C PRO A 347 -30.23 -27.31 9.69
N ASN A 348 -29.42 -26.90 10.67
CA ASN A 348 -29.74 -25.84 11.61
C ASN A 348 -29.41 -24.43 11.08
N GLY A 349 -29.02 -24.30 9.80
CA GLY A 349 -28.62 -23.05 9.16
C GLY A 349 -27.18 -22.62 9.45
N ALA A 350 -26.42 -23.36 10.28
CA ALA A 350 -25.00 -23.11 10.47
C ALA A 350 -24.20 -23.53 9.22
N PHE A 351 -22.98 -23.03 9.12
CA PHE A 351 -22.09 -23.33 8.01
C PHE A 351 -20.73 -23.78 8.53
N HIS A 352 -20.22 -24.91 8.03
CA HIS A 352 -18.86 -25.33 8.34
C HIS A 352 -17.85 -24.45 7.62
N THR A 353 -17.08 -23.68 8.38
CA THR A 353 -16.11 -22.72 7.80
C THR A 353 -14.90 -23.39 7.15
N PHE A 354 -14.63 -24.67 7.48
CA PHE A 354 -13.49 -25.41 6.97
C PHE A 354 -13.91 -26.76 6.37
N TYR A 355 -13.68 -26.94 5.07
CA TYR A 355 -13.70 -28.26 4.42
C TYR A 355 -12.40 -29.02 4.70
N ARG A 356 -11.25 -28.35 4.46
CA ARG A 356 -9.90 -28.78 4.85
C ARG A 356 -9.16 -27.64 5.58
N PRO A 357 -8.42 -27.90 6.67
CA PRO A 357 -8.29 -29.19 7.37
C PRO A 357 -9.54 -29.54 8.20
N ARG A 358 -9.97 -30.81 8.16
CA ARG A 358 -11.20 -31.28 8.84
C ARG A 358 -11.19 -31.06 10.35
N ALA A 359 -10.02 -31.08 11.00
CA ALA A 359 -9.86 -30.83 12.43
C ALA A 359 -10.33 -29.42 12.87
N ARG A 360 -10.49 -28.48 11.94
CA ARG A 360 -10.97 -27.12 12.21
C ARG A 360 -12.44 -26.94 11.86
N ARG A 361 -13.16 -27.99 11.44
CA ARG A 361 -14.55 -27.92 10.97
C ARG A 361 -15.54 -27.37 12.01
N GLU A 362 -15.23 -27.52 13.30
CA GLU A 362 -16.01 -26.99 14.42
C GLU A 362 -15.51 -25.61 14.90
N GLN A 363 -14.34 -25.18 14.44
CA GLN A 363 -13.82 -23.85 14.72
C GLN A 363 -14.51 -22.84 13.80
N ASN A 364 -15.74 -22.46 14.13
CA ASN A 364 -16.40 -21.34 13.49
C ASN A 364 -15.63 -20.07 13.83
N GLN A 365 -14.65 -19.70 12.99
CA GLN A 365 -14.05 -18.38 13.09
C GLN A 365 -15.15 -17.37 12.82
N LYS A 366 -15.27 -16.35 13.68
CA LYS A 366 -16.18 -15.21 13.53
C LYS A 366 -16.07 -14.66 12.11
N LEU A 367 -16.93 -15.13 11.21
CA LEU A 367 -17.23 -14.44 9.95
C LEU A 367 -17.66 -13.05 10.38
N LEU A 368 -16.86 -12.06 10.00
CA LEU A 368 -17.05 -10.66 10.36
C LEU A 368 -18.45 -10.18 9.98
N SER A 369 -19.42 -10.29 10.89
CA SER A 369 -20.56 -9.38 10.93
C SER A 369 -20.06 -8.06 11.54
N ARG A 370 -19.25 -7.31 10.79
CA ARG A 370 -19.12 -5.86 11.02
C ARG A 370 -20.32 -5.14 10.36
N ARG A 371 -21.52 -5.56 10.74
CA ARG A 371 -22.76 -4.81 10.55
C ARG A 371 -23.40 -4.63 11.93
N GLY A 372 -23.41 -3.40 12.41
CA GLY A 372 -24.31 -2.96 13.49
C GLY A 372 -23.76 -3.01 14.92
N SER A 373 -22.63 -2.37 15.21
CA SER A 373 -22.43 -1.76 16.54
C SER A 373 -22.58 -0.25 16.42
N LEU A 374 -23.75 0.18 15.92
CA LEU A 374 -24.32 1.49 16.20
C LEU A 374 -25.30 1.28 17.36
N GLY A 375 -24.91 1.75 18.53
CA GLY A 375 -25.75 2.14 19.66
C GLY A 375 -26.91 1.22 20.03
N LEU A 376 -26.63 0.21 20.87
CA LEU A 376 -27.54 -0.16 21.96
C LEU A 376 -26.67 -0.41 23.18
N GLY A 377 -26.86 0.43 24.20
CA GLY A 377 -26.09 0.41 25.44
C GLY A 377 -26.19 -0.95 26.14
N GLN A 378 -25.06 -1.42 26.67
CA GLN A 378 -25.13 -2.41 27.72
C GLN A 378 -25.77 -1.76 28.95
N PRO A 379 -26.82 -2.35 29.54
CA PRO A 379 -27.25 -1.92 30.87
C PRO A 379 -26.12 -2.19 31.85
N ALA A 380 -25.80 -1.18 32.66
CA ALA A 380 -24.84 -1.29 33.74
C ALA A 380 -25.19 -2.49 34.62
N GLY A 381 -24.23 -3.42 34.75
CA GLY A 381 -24.32 -4.49 35.72
C GLY A 381 -24.34 -3.91 37.13
N ASP A 382 -25.35 -4.34 37.88
CA ASP A 382 -25.62 -4.03 39.29
C ASP A 382 -24.37 -4.26 40.18
N PRO A 383 -23.86 -3.25 40.90
CA PRO A 383 -22.73 -3.42 41.80
C PRO A 383 -23.20 -3.92 43.17
N ALA A 384 -23.70 -5.15 43.22
CA ALA A 384 -23.89 -5.89 44.47
C ALA A 384 -24.06 -7.39 44.22
N ARG A 385 -22.94 -8.13 44.15
CA ARG A 385 -22.78 -9.51 44.65
C ARG A 385 -21.34 -9.99 44.53
#